data_AF-A0AAV0L6H4-F1
#
_entry.id   AF-A0AAV0L6H4-F1
#
_cell.length_a   1.000
_cell.length_b   1.000
_cell.length_c   1.000
_cell.angle_alpha   90.00
_cell.angle_beta   90.00
_cell.angle_gamma   90.00
#
_symmetry.space_group_name_H-M   'P 1'
#
loop_
_entity.id
_entity.type
_entity.pdbx_description
1 polymer ?
#
loop_
_entity_poly.entity_id
_entity_poly.type
_entity_poly.pdbx_seq_one_letter_code
_entity_poly.pdbx_strand_id
1 'polypeptide(L)'
;MTLVLNENSWHKEANILFVDLPTGVGFSYSERITAEVISDEQVAKDAVAFLHRWAEKFPQHREAELYLGGEGHGAHHPVRLAAQSMRDKALLPPGMRLRGILLGDPEMDLESTFLGFVEYLSAKGMMSPASRQKVLTTCIFNSTADCGMAMHLEAIALGMEVSAVIEPLCSPSTHPTSKFLWFDPCSVNYLQEYLNLPTVQTALHANHSHRLPGPWKICSKNLRQGQLPPGSDKPNWITDTMRELAETGEKLKIAIYHGDENTRPPVTATRYGLGRVFNLTEPAVFGPWKDSNGEVGWVGTRRCI
;
A
#
# COMPACT_ATOMS: atom_id res chain seq x y z
N MET A 1 3.94 23.71 16.06
CA MET A 1 3.44 22.93 14.92
C MET A 1 1.95 23.19 14.78
N THR A 2 1.48 23.40 13.56
CA THR A 2 0.09 23.80 13.26
C THR A 2 -0.43 22.90 12.15
N LEU A 3 -1.67 22.41 12.28
CA LEU A 3 -2.34 21.69 11.21
C LEU A 3 -2.87 22.67 10.16
N VAL A 4 -2.68 22.33 8.89
CA VAL A 4 -3.21 23.11 7.76
C VAL A 4 -4.24 22.26 7.02
N LEU A 5 -5.35 22.88 6.63
CA LEU A 5 -6.40 22.18 5.89
C LEU A 5 -5.89 21.79 4.50
N ASN A 6 -6.07 20.52 4.13
CA ASN A 6 -5.81 20.05 2.77
C ASN A 6 -7.06 20.30 1.90
N GLU A 7 -6.97 21.25 0.98
CA GLU A 7 -8.04 21.59 0.04
C GLU A 7 -8.37 20.44 -0.93
N ASN A 8 -7.49 19.46 -1.12
CA ASN A 8 -7.69 18.32 -2.01
C ASN A 8 -7.99 17.01 -1.26
N SER A 9 -8.39 17.11 0.02
CA SER A 9 -8.64 15.92 0.83
C SER A 9 -9.88 15.15 0.38
N TRP A 10 -9.75 13.83 0.30
CA TRP A 10 -10.79 12.89 -0.15
C TRP A 10 -12.06 12.92 0.71
N HIS A 11 -12.01 13.48 1.94
CA HIS A 11 -13.19 13.59 2.80
C HIS A 11 -14.32 14.45 2.20
N LYS A 12 -14.01 15.23 1.17
CA LYS A 12 -15.00 15.99 0.40
C LYS A 12 -15.94 15.10 -0.41
N GLU A 13 -15.50 13.88 -0.76
CA GLU A 13 -16.25 12.94 -1.60
C GLU A 13 -16.75 11.71 -0.81
N ALA A 14 -16.18 11.43 0.36
CA ALA A 14 -16.51 10.25 1.16
C ALA A 14 -16.27 10.44 2.66
N ASN A 15 -16.93 9.63 3.48
CA ASN A 15 -16.54 9.44 4.88
C ASN A 15 -15.31 8.52 4.92
N ILE A 16 -14.20 8.99 5.50
CA ILE A 16 -12.93 8.26 5.50
C ILE A 16 -12.64 7.72 6.90
N LEU A 17 -12.30 6.44 6.95
CA LEU A 17 -11.84 5.76 8.15
C LEU A 17 -10.39 5.32 7.97
N PHE A 18 -9.48 5.97 8.70
CA PHE A 18 -8.08 5.53 8.80
C PHE A 18 -7.96 4.53 9.95
N VAL A 19 -7.35 3.38 9.66
CA VAL A 19 -7.19 2.30 10.64
C VAL A 19 -5.72 1.91 10.70
N ASP A 20 -5.11 2.06 11.86
CA ASP A 20 -3.76 1.55 12.11
C ASP A 20 -3.82 0.02 12.18
N LEU A 21 -3.31 -0.65 11.15
CA LEU A 21 -3.23 -2.10 11.04
C LEU A 21 -1.81 -2.54 10.68
N PRO A 22 -1.37 -3.72 11.16
CA PRO A 22 -2.00 -4.57 12.18
C PRO A 22 -1.70 -4.09 13.61
N THR A 23 -2.06 -4.90 14.60
CA THR A 23 -1.65 -4.71 15.99
C THR A 23 -0.13 -4.46 16.08
N GLY A 24 0.27 -3.39 16.76
CA GLY A 24 1.67 -2.95 16.88
C GLY A 24 2.08 -1.84 15.91
N VAL A 25 1.19 -1.42 15.00
CA VAL A 25 1.36 -0.23 14.14
C VAL A 25 0.67 0.98 14.75
N GLY A 26 1.31 2.14 14.67
CA GLY A 26 0.74 3.41 15.10
C GLY A 26 0.24 3.38 16.54
N PHE A 27 -1.06 3.60 16.73
CA PHE A 27 -1.74 3.52 18.03
C PHE A 27 -2.40 2.15 18.31
N SER A 28 -2.38 1.20 17.38
CA SER A 28 -2.94 -0.13 17.60
C SER A 28 -2.00 -0.99 18.45
N TYR A 29 -2.50 -1.55 19.56
CA TYR A 29 -1.70 -2.35 20.48
C TYR A 29 -2.50 -3.51 21.09
N SER A 30 -1.78 -4.47 21.67
CA SER A 30 -2.32 -5.57 22.49
C SER A 30 -1.45 -5.73 23.74
N GLU A 31 -2.06 -6.14 24.86
CA GLU A 31 -1.32 -6.44 26.10
C GLU A 31 -0.50 -7.73 25.97
N ARG A 32 -0.76 -8.53 24.94
CA ARG A 32 -0.07 -9.80 24.65
C ARG A 32 0.62 -9.76 23.29
N ILE A 33 1.34 -8.68 22.97
CA ILE A 33 2.17 -8.66 21.75
C ILE A 33 3.35 -9.60 21.99
N THR A 34 3.21 -10.85 21.57
CA THR A 34 4.35 -11.69 21.22
C THR A 34 4.92 -11.13 19.90
N ALA A 35 6.24 -11.19 19.72
CA ALA A 35 6.93 -10.76 18.50
C ALA A 35 6.63 -11.73 17.34
N GLU A 36 5.35 -11.89 17.01
CA GLU A 36 4.86 -12.83 16.02
C GLU A 36 4.80 -12.19 14.63
N VAL A 37 5.15 -13.01 13.65
CA VAL A 37 4.84 -12.76 12.25
C VAL A 37 3.32 -12.67 12.13
N ILE A 38 2.81 -11.49 11.77
CA ILE A 38 1.39 -11.30 11.46
C ILE A 38 1.23 -11.50 9.96
N SER A 39 0.47 -12.53 9.56
CA SER A 39 0.17 -12.79 8.15
C SER A 39 -0.93 -11.84 7.65
N ASP A 40 -0.94 -11.56 6.34
CA ASP A 40 -2.00 -10.74 5.73
C ASP A 40 -3.40 -11.33 5.94
N GLU A 41 -3.47 -12.66 6.04
CA GLU A 41 -4.69 -13.37 6.41
C GLU A 41 -5.18 -12.99 7.82
N GLN A 42 -4.27 -12.89 8.79
CA GLN A 42 -4.63 -12.43 10.13
C GLN A 42 -5.01 -10.96 10.13
N VAL A 43 -4.30 -10.10 9.38
CA VAL A 43 -4.65 -8.68 9.27
C VAL A 43 -6.06 -8.49 8.69
N ALA A 44 -6.42 -9.26 7.66
CA ALA A 44 -7.75 -9.22 7.08
C ALA A 44 -8.83 -9.66 8.08
N LYS A 45 -8.59 -10.71 8.87
CA LYS A 45 -9.50 -11.15 9.94
C LYS A 45 -9.69 -10.09 11.02
N ASP A 46 -8.60 -9.46 11.46
CA ASP A 46 -8.65 -8.39 12.45
C ASP A 46 -9.41 -7.18 11.90
N ALA A 47 -9.24 -6.85 10.61
CA ALA A 47 -9.98 -5.79 9.94
C ALA A 47 -11.50 -6.08 9.89
N VAL A 48 -11.90 -7.33 9.61
CA VAL A 48 -13.32 -7.74 9.68
C VAL A 48 -13.87 -7.55 11.10
N ALA A 49 -13.16 -8.06 12.11
CA ALA A 49 -13.58 -7.92 13.51
C ALA A 49 -13.71 -6.44 13.92
N PHE A 50 -12.79 -5.59 13.46
CA PHE A 50 -12.87 -4.15 13.63
C PHE A 50 -14.12 -3.57 12.97
N LEU A 51 -14.43 -3.93 11.71
CA LEU A 51 -15.61 -3.43 11.00
C LEU A 51 -16.93 -3.80 11.71
N HIS A 52 -17.04 -5.01 12.26
CA HIS A 52 -18.22 -5.40 13.06
C HIS A 52 -18.38 -4.52 14.30
N ARG A 53 -17.31 -4.35 15.09
CA ARG A 53 -17.36 -3.50 16.30
C ARG A 53 -17.58 -2.03 15.96
N TRP A 54 -17.03 -1.56 14.85
CA TRP A 54 -17.25 -0.20 14.36
C TRP A 54 -18.71 0.00 13.95
N ALA A 55 -19.29 -0.93 13.20
CA ALA A 55 -20.69 -0.89 12.79
C ALA A 55 -21.67 -1.03 13.98
N GLU A 56 -21.28 -1.70 15.05
CA GLU A 56 -22.02 -1.71 16.33
C GLU A 56 -22.00 -0.35 17.02
N LYS A 57 -20.84 0.30 17.06
CA LYS A 57 -20.67 1.61 17.70
C LYS A 57 -21.25 2.75 16.88
N PHE A 58 -21.23 2.64 15.56
CA PHE A 58 -21.70 3.66 14.61
C PHE A 58 -22.78 3.10 13.69
N PRO A 59 -23.96 2.74 14.23
CA PRO A 59 -25.01 2.06 13.48
C PRO A 59 -25.54 2.86 12.30
N GLN A 60 -25.42 4.20 12.31
CA GLN A 60 -25.81 5.07 11.20
C GLN A 60 -25.04 4.82 9.90
N HIS A 61 -23.91 4.11 9.94
CA HIS A 61 -23.10 3.78 8.77
C HIS A 61 -23.24 2.31 8.33
N ARG A 62 -24.11 1.50 8.96
CA ARG A 62 -24.25 0.06 8.66
C ARG A 62 -24.61 -0.23 7.21
N GLU A 63 -25.42 0.63 6.60
CA GLU A 63 -25.87 0.45 5.21
C GLU A 63 -25.01 1.21 4.19
N ALA A 64 -23.90 1.81 4.64
CA ALA A 64 -23.01 2.56 3.76
C ALA A 64 -22.34 1.63 2.74
N GLU A 65 -22.10 2.18 1.54
CA GLU A 65 -21.27 1.53 0.54
C GLU A 65 -19.81 1.55 1.00
N LEU A 66 -19.21 0.37 1.12
CA LEU A 66 -17.84 0.21 1.58
C LEU A 66 -16.89 0.20 0.39
N TYR A 67 -15.85 1.03 0.49
CA TYR A 67 -14.69 1.03 -0.38
C TYR A 67 -13.45 0.80 0.47
N LEU A 68 -12.56 -0.09 0.02
CA LEU A 68 -11.33 -0.40 0.75
C LEU A 68 -10.14 0.23 0.03
N GLY A 69 -9.30 0.97 0.76
CA GLY A 69 -8.12 1.64 0.22
C GLY A 69 -6.84 1.08 0.83
N GLY A 70 -5.76 1.06 0.05
CA GLY A 70 -4.43 0.75 0.57
C GLY A 70 -3.34 1.19 -0.41
N GLU A 71 -2.15 1.46 0.13
CA GLU A 71 -0.99 1.90 -0.65
C GLU A 71 0.24 1.03 -0.37
N GLY A 72 1.07 0.79 -1.39
CA GLY A 72 2.30 0.02 -1.25
C GLY A 72 2.03 -1.39 -0.74
N HIS A 73 2.71 -1.80 0.33
CA HIS A 73 2.45 -3.08 0.99
C HIS A 73 1.05 -3.12 1.63
N GLY A 74 0.54 -1.99 2.12
CA GLY A 74 -0.78 -1.88 2.72
C GLY A 74 -1.93 -2.22 1.76
N ALA A 75 -1.68 -2.28 0.45
CA ALA A 75 -2.63 -2.75 -0.56
C ALA A 75 -2.95 -4.26 -0.46
N HIS A 76 -2.13 -5.07 0.23
CA HIS A 76 -2.43 -6.49 0.45
C HIS A 76 -3.72 -6.68 1.27
N HIS A 77 -3.92 -5.85 2.28
CA HIS A 77 -5.06 -5.95 3.20
C HIS A 77 -6.42 -5.71 2.51
N PRO A 78 -6.65 -4.62 1.76
CA PRO A 78 -7.92 -4.40 1.06
C PRO A 78 -8.18 -5.45 -0.03
N VAL A 79 -7.16 -5.93 -0.74
CA VAL A 79 -7.31 -6.99 -1.75
C VAL A 79 -7.71 -8.31 -1.10
N ARG A 80 -7.06 -8.69 0.00
CA ARG A 80 -7.38 -9.93 0.72
C ARG A 80 -8.78 -9.90 1.32
N LEU A 81 -9.12 -8.81 2.01
CA LEU A 81 -10.45 -8.62 2.57
C LEU A 81 -11.53 -8.63 1.47
N ALA A 82 -11.27 -8.03 0.32
CA ALA A 82 -12.19 -8.05 -0.80
C ALA A 82 -12.42 -9.47 -1.35
N ALA A 83 -11.36 -10.24 -1.58
CA ALA A 83 -11.48 -11.63 -2.04
C ALA A 83 -12.28 -12.49 -1.06
N GLN A 84 -12.02 -12.37 0.24
CA GLN A 84 -12.78 -13.08 1.27
C GLN A 84 -14.25 -12.65 1.30
N SER A 85 -14.53 -11.34 1.24
CA SER A 85 -15.89 -10.78 1.27
C SER A 85 -16.71 -11.09 0.02
N MET A 86 -16.06 -11.27 -1.14
CA MET A 86 -16.73 -11.70 -2.37
C MET A 86 -17.09 -13.18 -2.34
N ARG A 87 -16.28 -14.02 -1.67
CA ARG A 87 -16.60 -15.45 -1.44
C ARG A 87 -17.69 -15.65 -0.40
N ASP A 88 -17.65 -14.87 0.68
CA ASP A 88 -18.64 -14.90 1.75
C ASP A 88 -19.10 -13.49 2.11
N LYS A 89 -20.28 -13.10 1.60
CA LYS A 89 -20.88 -11.79 1.88
C LYS A 89 -21.31 -11.63 3.35
N ALA A 90 -21.47 -12.72 4.10
CA ALA A 90 -21.78 -12.68 5.52
C ALA A 90 -20.57 -12.34 6.39
N LEU A 91 -19.36 -12.31 5.80
CA LEU A 91 -18.14 -11.87 6.49
C LEU A 91 -18.23 -10.40 6.93
N LEU A 92 -18.86 -9.55 6.12
CA LEU A 92 -19.04 -8.13 6.44
C LEU A 92 -20.19 -7.91 7.42
N PRO A 93 -20.19 -6.78 8.17
CA PRO A 93 -21.31 -6.42 9.03
C PRO A 93 -22.65 -6.43 8.29
N PRO A 94 -23.75 -6.90 8.91
CA PRO A 94 -25.06 -6.91 8.27
C PRO A 94 -25.45 -5.53 7.73
N GLY A 95 -25.81 -5.47 6.45
CA GLY A 95 -26.17 -4.24 5.73
C GLY A 95 -25.02 -3.59 4.95
N MET A 96 -23.76 -3.85 5.35
CA MET A 96 -22.59 -3.26 4.72
C MET A 96 -22.27 -3.97 3.40
N ARG A 97 -21.99 -3.20 2.34
CA ARG A 97 -21.77 -3.76 1.00
C ARG A 97 -20.46 -3.24 0.41
N LEU A 98 -19.52 -4.15 0.17
CA LEU A 98 -18.29 -3.83 -0.57
C LEU A 98 -18.62 -3.51 -2.03
N ARG A 99 -18.18 -2.34 -2.49
CA ARG A 99 -18.39 -1.84 -3.87
C ARG A 99 -17.13 -1.76 -4.70
N GLY A 100 -15.99 -1.58 -4.06
CA GLY A 100 -14.73 -1.54 -4.77
C GLY A 100 -13.52 -1.39 -3.86
N ILE A 101 -12.36 -1.49 -4.47
CA ILE A 101 -11.06 -1.27 -3.83
C ILE A 101 -10.25 -0.25 -4.62
N LEU A 102 -9.47 0.57 -3.90
CA LEU A 102 -8.55 1.57 -4.45
C LEU A 102 -7.14 1.22 -3.99
N LEU A 103 -6.26 0.95 -4.95
CA LEU A 103 -4.90 0.49 -4.70
C LEU A 103 -3.92 1.53 -5.25
N GLY A 104 -3.28 2.26 -4.35
CA GLY A 104 -2.20 3.20 -4.68
C GLY A 104 -0.87 2.46 -4.70
N ASP A 105 -0.15 2.56 -5.79
CA ASP A 105 1.20 2.00 -5.90
C ASP A 105 1.37 0.57 -5.32
N PRO A 106 0.48 -0.39 -5.64
CA PRO A 106 0.44 -1.67 -4.92
C PRO A 106 1.68 -2.54 -5.17
N GLU A 107 2.16 -3.19 -4.10
CA GLU A 107 3.17 -4.24 -4.22
C GLU A 107 2.51 -5.54 -4.70
N MET A 108 2.60 -5.83 -5.99
CA MET A 108 1.83 -6.91 -6.63
C MET A 108 2.32 -8.31 -6.24
N ASP A 109 3.59 -8.58 -6.54
CA ASP A 109 4.33 -9.77 -6.16
C ASP A 109 5.82 -9.50 -6.31
N LEU A 110 6.63 -10.38 -5.74
CA LEU A 110 8.07 -10.23 -5.69
C LEU A 110 8.69 -10.14 -7.10
N GLU A 111 8.36 -11.06 -7.99
CA GLU A 111 8.93 -11.14 -9.35
C GLU A 111 8.50 -9.96 -10.23
N SER A 112 7.23 -9.57 -10.18
CA SER A 112 6.72 -8.39 -10.91
C SER A 112 7.37 -7.10 -10.40
N THR A 113 7.53 -6.97 -9.08
CA THR A 113 8.24 -5.84 -8.46
C THR A 113 9.66 -5.73 -8.99
N PHE A 114 10.36 -6.85 -9.08
CA PHE A 114 11.73 -6.90 -9.57
C PHE A 114 11.86 -6.54 -11.04
N LEU A 115 11.08 -7.18 -11.91
CA LEU A 115 11.11 -6.90 -13.35
C LEU A 115 10.74 -5.44 -13.62
N GLY A 116 9.71 -4.95 -12.94
CA GLY A 116 9.27 -3.56 -13.03
C GLY A 116 10.35 -2.58 -12.62
N PHE A 117 11.02 -2.83 -11.50
CA PHE A 117 12.11 -2.00 -11.00
C PHE A 117 13.27 -1.90 -11.99
N VAL A 118 13.72 -3.05 -12.52
CA VAL A 118 14.81 -3.09 -13.50
C VAL A 118 14.43 -2.35 -14.79
N GLU A 119 13.22 -2.56 -15.31
CA GLU A 119 12.71 -1.84 -16.47
C GLU A 119 12.69 -0.32 -16.22
N TYR A 120 12.07 0.09 -15.11
CA TYR A 120 11.84 1.49 -14.79
C TYR A 120 13.13 2.28 -14.61
N LEU A 121 14.06 1.78 -13.79
CA LEU A 121 15.34 2.46 -13.57
C LEU A 121 16.21 2.50 -14.82
N SER A 122 16.17 1.43 -15.63
CA SER A 122 16.89 1.43 -16.91
C SER A 122 16.32 2.49 -17.86
N ALA A 123 14.99 2.61 -17.95
CA ALA A 123 14.32 3.60 -18.77
C ALA A 123 14.56 5.04 -18.29
N LYS A 124 14.70 5.24 -16.98
CA LYS A 124 15.04 6.54 -16.36
C LYS A 124 16.55 6.85 -16.37
N GLY A 125 17.39 5.96 -16.91
CA GLY A 125 18.86 6.14 -16.97
C GLY A 125 19.57 5.99 -15.62
N MET A 126 18.88 5.43 -14.61
CA MET A 126 19.39 5.24 -13.24
C MET A 126 20.03 3.87 -13.03
N MET A 127 20.02 3.00 -14.05
CA MET A 127 20.66 1.69 -14.00
C MET A 127 21.58 1.50 -15.20
N SER A 128 22.85 1.17 -14.93
CA SER A 128 23.82 0.90 -16.00
C SER A 128 23.48 -0.39 -16.76
N PRO A 129 23.85 -0.52 -18.06
CA PRO A 129 23.66 -1.76 -18.80
C PRO A 129 24.31 -2.99 -18.13
N ALA A 130 25.46 -2.81 -17.49
CA ALA A 130 26.14 -3.87 -16.75
C ALA A 130 25.36 -4.31 -15.51
N SER A 131 24.86 -3.35 -14.72
CA SER A 131 24.00 -3.61 -13.56
C SER A 131 22.70 -4.30 -13.98
N ARG A 132 22.05 -3.81 -15.04
CA ARG A 132 20.86 -4.43 -15.62
C ARG A 132 21.11 -5.88 -16.01
N GLN A 133 22.18 -6.14 -16.76
CA GLN A 133 22.51 -7.48 -17.21
C GLN A 133 22.78 -8.41 -16.02
N LYS A 134 23.55 -7.94 -15.04
CA LYS A 134 23.85 -8.69 -13.81
C LYS A 134 22.56 -9.07 -13.08
N VAL A 135 21.67 -8.12 -12.82
CA VAL A 135 20.38 -8.36 -12.14
C VAL A 135 19.53 -9.35 -12.93
N LEU A 136 19.36 -9.16 -14.25
CA LEU A 136 18.58 -10.09 -15.08
C LEU A 136 19.16 -11.50 -15.06
N THR A 137 20.49 -11.67 -15.17
CA THR A 137 21.11 -13.00 -15.13
C THR A 137 20.99 -13.66 -13.77
N THR A 138 21.13 -12.92 -12.68
CA THR A 138 21.00 -13.48 -11.33
C THR A 138 19.55 -13.85 -11.03
N CYS A 139 18.58 -13.07 -11.50
CA CYS A 139 17.17 -13.24 -11.20
C CYS A 139 16.42 -14.21 -12.12
N ILE A 140 16.83 -14.37 -13.38
CA ILE A 140 16.18 -15.28 -14.33
C ILE A 140 16.58 -16.75 -14.07
N PHE A 141 17.79 -17.01 -13.56
CA PHE A 141 18.35 -18.35 -13.46
C PHE A 141 18.49 -18.92 -12.04
N ASN A 142 18.43 -18.09 -10.98
CA ASN A 142 18.56 -18.55 -9.59
C ASN A 142 17.24 -18.44 -8.81
N SER A 143 17.23 -18.99 -7.61
CA SER A 143 16.08 -18.95 -6.70
C SER A 143 15.65 -17.50 -6.40
N THR A 144 14.38 -17.31 -6.07
CA THR A 144 13.80 -16.01 -5.68
C THR A 144 14.54 -15.36 -4.49
N ALA A 145 15.17 -16.15 -3.62
CA ALA A 145 15.97 -15.68 -2.50
C ALA A 145 17.31 -15.05 -2.93
N ASP A 146 18.02 -15.69 -3.87
CA ASP A 146 19.30 -15.18 -4.40
C ASP A 146 19.10 -13.89 -5.20
N CYS A 147 17.98 -13.82 -5.93
CA CYS A 147 17.54 -12.63 -6.64
C CYS A 147 17.24 -11.47 -5.67
N GLY A 148 16.47 -11.73 -4.61
CA GLY A 148 16.12 -10.70 -3.61
C GLY A 148 17.34 -10.09 -2.93
N MET A 149 18.35 -10.90 -2.59
CA MET A 149 19.57 -10.41 -1.95
C MET A 149 20.48 -9.63 -2.91
N ALA A 150 20.64 -10.10 -4.16
CA ALA A 150 21.42 -9.39 -5.17
C ALA A 150 20.86 -7.99 -5.48
N MET A 151 19.54 -7.85 -5.54
CA MET A 151 18.90 -6.55 -5.75
C MET A 151 18.90 -5.66 -4.51
N HIS A 152 18.75 -6.22 -3.31
CA HIS A 152 18.90 -5.41 -2.09
C HIS A 152 20.30 -4.76 -2.04
N LEU A 153 21.33 -5.53 -2.41
CA LEU A 153 22.71 -5.03 -2.49
C LEU A 153 22.91 -4.00 -3.60
N GLU A 154 22.31 -4.17 -4.78
CA GLU A 154 22.38 -3.17 -5.87
C GLU A 154 21.56 -1.91 -5.55
N ALA A 155 20.37 -2.03 -4.94
CA ALA A 155 19.57 -0.89 -4.49
C ALA A 155 20.29 -0.07 -3.41
N ILE A 156 20.97 -0.75 -2.47
CA ILE A 156 21.88 -0.12 -1.50
C ILE A 156 23.07 0.54 -2.23
N ALA A 157 23.69 -0.15 -3.19
CA ALA A 157 24.84 0.37 -3.93
C ALA A 157 24.51 1.59 -4.81
N LEU A 158 23.26 1.70 -5.27
CA LEU A 158 22.72 2.84 -6.00
C LEU A 158 22.28 3.99 -5.07
N GLY A 159 22.46 3.87 -3.75
CA GLY A 159 22.08 4.92 -2.78
C GLY A 159 20.58 5.15 -2.70
N MET A 160 19.77 4.15 -3.04
CA MET A 160 18.32 4.27 -3.18
C MET A 160 17.61 4.21 -1.83
N GLU A 161 17.82 5.22 -0.99
CA GLU A 161 16.82 5.60 0.02
C GLU A 161 15.61 6.30 -0.62
N VAL A 162 15.66 6.61 -1.92
CA VAL A 162 14.68 7.48 -2.57
C VAL A 162 13.48 6.69 -3.10
N SER A 163 12.36 6.82 -2.41
CA SER A 163 11.03 6.31 -2.80
C SER A 163 10.53 6.87 -4.13
N ALA A 164 11.11 7.96 -4.62
CA ALA A 164 10.83 8.52 -5.94
C ALA A 164 12.11 8.91 -6.71
N VAL A 165 12.04 9.00 -8.04
CA VAL A 165 13.15 9.46 -8.89
C VAL A 165 13.52 10.92 -8.61
N ILE A 166 12.52 11.73 -8.24
CA ILE A 166 12.66 13.16 -7.97
C ILE A 166 12.05 13.45 -6.60
N GLU A 167 12.78 13.12 -5.54
CA GLU A 167 12.42 13.48 -4.17
C GLU A 167 13.55 14.33 -3.57
N PRO A 168 13.24 15.51 -3.00
CA PRO A 168 14.22 16.26 -2.25
C PRO A 168 14.55 15.50 -0.96
N LEU A 169 15.80 15.57 -0.52
CA LEU A 169 16.17 15.03 0.77
C LEU A 169 15.60 15.91 1.90
N CYS A 170 15.09 15.29 2.95
CA CYS A 170 14.78 16.01 4.17
C CYS A 170 16.07 16.54 4.79
N SER A 171 16.19 17.86 4.93
CA SER A 171 17.34 18.52 5.56
C SER A 171 16.85 19.37 6.74
N PRO A 172 17.43 19.22 7.94
CA PRO A 172 17.03 19.97 9.14
C PRO A 172 17.13 21.49 8.96
N SER A 173 17.98 21.94 8.03
CA SER A 173 18.33 23.35 7.81
C SER A 173 17.50 24.03 6.73
N THR A 174 16.73 23.27 5.96
CA THR A 174 15.95 23.77 4.82
C THR A 174 14.56 23.19 4.91
N HIS A 175 13.64 23.96 5.50
CA HIS A 175 12.24 23.81 5.12
C HIS A 175 12.16 23.98 3.60
N PRO A 176 11.50 23.08 2.85
CA PRO A 176 11.36 23.25 1.42
C PRO A 176 10.62 24.56 1.16
N THR A 177 11.34 25.64 0.84
CA THR A 177 10.77 26.92 0.40
C THR A 177 10.33 26.88 -1.06
N SER A 178 10.52 25.73 -1.70
CA SER A 178 10.20 25.51 -3.11
C SER A 178 8.71 25.23 -3.27
N LYS A 179 8.00 26.20 -3.85
CA LYS A 179 6.63 26.04 -4.39
C LYS A 179 6.52 24.97 -5.50
N PHE A 180 7.64 24.39 -5.95
CA PHE A 180 7.70 23.40 -7.03
C PHE A 180 7.62 21.95 -6.56
N LEU A 181 7.58 21.70 -5.24
CA LEU A 181 7.51 20.35 -4.70
C LEU A 181 6.09 20.06 -4.23
N TRP A 182 5.46 19.06 -4.85
CA TRP A 182 4.13 18.56 -4.47
C TRP A 182 4.14 17.77 -3.15
N PHE A 183 5.33 17.51 -2.60
CA PHE A 183 5.54 16.71 -1.39
C PHE A 183 6.67 17.30 -0.53
N ASP A 184 6.44 17.41 0.78
CA ASP A 184 7.46 17.78 1.76
C ASP A 184 8.15 16.50 2.29
N PRO A 185 9.44 16.29 2.00
CA PRO A 185 10.16 15.07 2.40
C PRO A 185 10.33 14.96 3.93
N CYS A 186 10.16 16.05 4.68
CA CYS A 186 10.21 16.03 6.14
C CYS A 186 8.83 15.82 6.79
N SER A 187 7.75 15.70 6.02
CA SER A 187 6.37 15.56 6.51
C SER A 187 6.20 14.43 7.53
N VAL A 188 6.91 13.32 7.35
CA VAL A 188 6.92 12.18 8.28
C VAL A 188 7.43 12.56 9.66
N ASN A 189 8.47 13.40 9.74
CA ASN A 189 9.03 13.86 11.01
C ASN A 189 8.00 14.71 11.77
N TYR A 190 7.37 15.64 11.06
CA TYR A 190 6.33 16.51 11.62
C TYR A 190 5.12 15.70 12.11
N LEU A 191 4.69 14.70 11.34
CA LEU A 191 3.60 13.81 11.72
C LEU A 191 3.94 13.04 13.00
N GLN A 192 5.14 12.47 13.07
CA GLN A 192 5.57 11.71 14.25
C GLN A 192 5.69 12.60 15.49
N GLU A 193 6.21 13.81 15.36
CA GLU A 193 6.22 14.79 16.46
C GLU A 193 4.80 15.15 16.90
N TYR A 194 3.88 15.39 15.95
CA TYR A 194 2.51 15.83 16.24
C TYR A 194 1.71 14.77 16.98
N LEU A 195 1.71 13.53 16.48
CA LEU A 195 0.96 12.42 17.05
C LEU A 195 1.50 11.97 18.42
N ASN A 196 2.73 12.35 18.77
CA ASN A 196 3.31 12.09 20.08
C ASN A 196 3.10 13.20 21.11
N LEU A 197 2.42 14.30 20.75
CA LEU A 197 2.02 15.33 21.73
C LEU A 197 0.96 14.77 22.70
N PRO A 198 1.12 14.93 24.03
CA PRO A 198 0.15 14.43 24.99
C PRO A 198 -1.27 14.98 24.79
N THR A 199 -1.39 16.25 24.40
CA THR A 199 -2.67 16.90 24.09
C THR A 199 -3.34 16.27 22.87
N VAL A 200 -2.57 15.90 21.84
CA VAL A 200 -3.08 15.23 20.64
C VAL A 200 -3.53 13.81 20.96
N GLN A 201 -2.71 13.03 21.69
CA GLN A 201 -3.11 11.67 22.11
C GLN A 201 -4.36 11.67 22.99
N THR A 202 -4.52 12.69 23.84
CA THR A 202 -5.72 12.88 24.65
C THR A 202 -6.93 13.19 23.78
N ALA A 203 -6.81 14.11 22.83
CA ALA A 203 -7.88 14.49 21.90
C ALA A 203 -8.31 13.34 20.97
N LEU A 204 -7.36 12.49 20.55
CA LEU A 204 -7.63 11.28 19.77
C LEU A 204 -8.13 10.10 20.61
N HIS A 205 -8.15 10.23 21.94
CA HIS A 205 -8.42 9.15 22.89
C HIS A 205 -7.48 7.92 22.72
N ALA A 206 -6.28 8.13 22.17
CA ALA A 206 -5.34 7.06 21.84
C ALA A 206 -4.61 6.50 23.07
N ASN A 207 -4.36 7.34 24.09
CA ASN A 207 -3.61 6.96 25.29
C ASN A 207 -4.42 7.12 26.59
N HIS A 208 -5.75 7.04 26.52
CA HIS A 208 -6.60 7.28 27.69
C HIS A 208 -6.36 6.30 28.85
N SER A 209 -5.87 5.08 28.55
CA SER A 209 -5.59 4.05 29.55
C SER A 209 -4.13 4.04 30.02
N HIS A 210 -3.26 4.91 29.50
CA HIS A 210 -1.81 4.86 29.71
C HIS A 210 -1.18 3.49 29.37
N ARG A 211 -1.73 2.80 28.37
CA ARG A 211 -1.35 1.44 27.97
C ARG A 211 -0.60 1.37 26.64
N LEU A 212 -0.36 2.50 25.98
CA LEU A 212 0.43 2.50 24.76
C LEU A 212 1.84 1.95 25.05
N PRO A 213 2.33 0.97 24.28
CA PRO A 213 3.62 0.32 24.54
C PRO A 213 4.82 1.22 24.21
N GLY A 214 4.59 2.37 23.58
CA GLY A 214 5.64 3.31 23.20
C GLY A 214 5.08 4.50 22.40
N PRO A 215 5.96 5.36 21.88
CA PRO A 215 5.55 6.47 21.02
C PRO A 215 4.95 5.94 19.71
N TRP A 216 4.02 6.70 19.14
CA TRP A 216 3.53 6.49 17.79
C TRP A 216 4.70 6.60 16.80
N LYS A 217 4.74 5.70 15.82
CA LYS A 217 5.73 5.68 14.73
C LYS A 217 5.02 5.39 13.43
N ILE A 218 5.54 5.95 12.34
CA ILE A 218 5.00 5.72 10.99
C ILE A 218 5.08 4.24 10.57
N CYS A 219 6.15 3.55 10.96
CA CYS A 219 6.34 2.13 10.69
C CYS A 219 6.89 1.41 11.93
N SER A 220 6.40 0.21 12.19
CA SER A 220 6.86 -0.62 13.30
C SER A 220 7.93 -1.60 12.83
N LYS A 221 9.20 -1.37 13.22
CA LYS A 221 10.34 -2.23 12.84
C LYS A 221 10.30 -3.64 13.47
N ASN A 222 9.47 -3.82 14.49
CA ASN A 222 9.36 -5.09 15.22
C ASN A 222 8.36 -6.05 14.55
N LEU A 223 7.58 -5.56 13.58
CA LEU A 223 6.69 -6.40 12.80
C LEU A 223 7.44 -6.93 11.58
N ARG A 224 7.56 -8.25 11.52
CA ARG A 224 7.96 -8.97 10.32
C ARG A 224 6.71 -9.21 9.46
N GLN A 225 6.19 -8.15 8.83
CA GLN A 225 5.06 -8.25 7.90
C GLN A 225 5.49 -9.04 6.65
N GLY A 226 4.64 -9.97 6.21
CA GLY A 226 4.88 -10.77 5.01
C GLY A 226 6.04 -11.77 5.07
N GLN A 227 6.90 -11.75 6.10
CA GLN A 227 7.92 -12.78 6.32
C GLN A 227 7.28 -14.00 6.98
N LEU A 228 6.61 -14.77 6.16
CA LEU A 228 6.31 -16.17 6.39
C LEU A 228 7.50 -16.89 7.08
N PRO A 229 7.28 -17.65 8.18
CA PRO A 229 8.32 -18.46 8.78
C PRO A 229 8.99 -19.36 7.73
N PRO A 230 10.29 -19.69 7.87
CA PRO A 230 10.91 -20.68 6.99
C PRO A 230 10.09 -21.98 6.99
N GLY A 231 9.55 -22.35 5.82
CA GLY A 231 8.73 -23.57 5.65
C GLY A 231 7.21 -23.38 5.56
N SER A 232 6.68 -22.15 5.58
CA SER A 232 5.26 -21.92 5.25
C SER A 232 5.05 -21.76 3.74
N ASP A 233 4.00 -22.41 3.22
CA ASP A 233 3.63 -22.38 1.82
C ASP A 233 3.14 -20.98 1.39
N LYS A 234 3.81 -20.44 0.35
CA LYS A 234 3.51 -19.27 -0.51
C LYS A 234 3.07 -17.96 0.18
N PRO A 235 3.75 -16.81 -0.05
CA PRO A 235 3.25 -15.51 0.39
C PRO A 235 1.90 -15.20 -0.26
N ASN A 236 0.97 -14.59 0.48
CA ASN A 236 -0.34 -14.16 -0.04
C ASN A 236 -0.20 -12.87 -0.87
N TRP A 237 0.47 -12.96 -2.02
CA TRP A 237 0.67 -11.80 -2.90
C TRP A 237 -0.65 -11.30 -3.48
N ILE A 238 -0.67 -10.02 -3.85
CA ILE A 238 -1.83 -9.40 -4.53
C ILE A 238 -2.15 -10.15 -5.84
N THR A 239 -1.15 -10.63 -6.59
CA THR A 239 -1.40 -11.36 -7.83
C THR A 239 -2.17 -12.66 -7.63
N ASP A 240 -1.80 -13.45 -6.63
CA ASP A 240 -2.51 -14.69 -6.29
C ASP A 240 -3.92 -14.38 -5.81
N THR A 241 -4.07 -13.38 -4.95
CA THR A 241 -5.37 -12.97 -4.41
C THR A 241 -6.29 -12.37 -5.48
N MET A 242 -5.76 -11.65 -6.47
CA MET A 242 -6.55 -11.16 -7.61
C MET A 242 -7.03 -12.29 -8.52
N ARG A 243 -6.24 -13.37 -8.67
CA ARG A 243 -6.68 -14.59 -9.36
C ARG A 243 -7.82 -15.26 -8.61
N GLU A 244 -7.67 -15.43 -7.30
CA GLU A 244 -8.72 -15.95 -6.42
C GLU A 244 -10.01 -15.13 -6.48
N LEU A 245 -9.89 -13.80 -6.58
CA LEU A 245 -11.01 -12.88 -6.71
C LEU A 245 -11.69 -13.02 -8.07
N ALA A 246 -10.93 -13.14 -9.16
CA ALA A 246 -11.47 -13.35 -10.50
C ALA A 246 -12.30 -14.66 -10.58
N GLU A 247 -11.83 -15.72 -9.92
CA GLU A 247 -12.53 -17.01 -9.82
C GLU A 247 -13.90 -16.93 -9.11
N THR A 248 -14.18 -15.88 -8.33
CA THR A 248 -15.48 -15.73 -7.65
C THR A 248 -16.62 -15.40 -8.62
N GLY A 249 -16.31 -14.83 -9.80
CA GLY A 249 -17.32 -14.32 -10.75
C GLY A 249 -18.14 -13.11 -10.24
N GLU A 250 -17.81 -12.59 -9.06
CA GLU A 250 -18.50 -11.43 -8.48
C GLU A 250 -18.03 -10.12 -9.13
N LYS A 251 -18.93 -9.13 -9.19
CA LYS A 251 -18.63 -7.83 -9.78
C LYS A 251 -18.04 -6.90 -8.73
N LEU A 252 -16.74 -6.66 -8.81
CA LEU A 252 -16.03 -5.68 -7.98
C LEU A 252 -15.34 -4.62 -8.84
N LYS A 253 -15.46 -3.35 -8.46
CA LYS A 253 -14.68 -2.27 -9.07
C LYS A 253 -13.30 -2.21 -8.44
N ILE A 254 -12.26 -2.27 -9.25
CA ILE A 254 -10.87 -2.17 -8.79
C ILE A 254 -10.25 -0.96 -9.50
N ALA A 255 -9.84 0.04 -8.71
CA ALA A 255 -9.06 1.17 -9.20
C ALA A 255 -7.61 0.99 -8.75
N ILE A 256 -6.68 1.01 -9.71
CA ILE A 256 -5.24 0.94 -9.44
C ILE A 256 -4.64 2.22 -9.99
N TYR A 257 -3.99 2.99 -9.12
CA TYR A 257 -3.34 4.25 -9.49
C TYR A 257 -1.88 4.24 -9.02
N HIS A 258 -1.04 4.99 -9.71
CA HIS A 258 0.40 5.03 -9.48
C HIS A 258 0.91 6.44 -9.67
N GLY A 259 1.84 6.86 -8.81
CA GLY A 259 2.76 7.95 -9.12
C GLY A 259 3.78 7.46 -10.16
N ASP A 260 3.93 8.17 -11.26
CA ASP A 260 4.88 7.80 -12.33
C ASP A 260 6.35 8.09 -12.00
N GLU A 261 6.59 8.80 -10.90
CA GLU A 261 7.92 9.02 -10.31
C GLU A 261 8.23 8.06 -9.14
N ASN A 262 7.28 7.23 -8.70
CA ASN A 262 7.50 6.27 -7.62
C ASN A 262 8.45 5.15 -8.08
N THR A 263 9.47 4.86 -7.27
CA THR A 263 10.43 3.77 -7.52
C THR A 263 10.10 2.51 -6.71
N ARG A 264 9.13 2.57 -5.78
CA ARG A 264 8.85 1.50 -4.82
C ARG A 264 7.36 1.34 -4.47
N PRO A 265 6.63 0.47 -5.17
CA PRO A 265 6.96 -0.14 -6.46
C PRO A 265 6.62 0.80 -7.63
N PRO A 266 7.39 0.76 -8.74
CA PRO A 266 7.10 1.60 -9.90
C PRO A 266 5.88 1.09 -10.68
N VAL A 267 5.29 1.95 -11.50
CA VAL A 267 4.12 1.60 -12.34
C VAL A 267 4.35 0.37 -13.25
N THR A 268 5.58 0.15 -13.69
CA THR A 268 5.99 -1.04 -14.49
C THR A 268 5.81 -2.33 -13.71
N ALA A 269 6.08 -2.35 -12.39
CA ALA A 269 5.88 -3.53 -11.55
C ALA A 269 4.41 -3.95 -11.53
N THR A 270 3.53 -2.97 -11.37
CA THR A 270 2.09 -3.23 -11.38
C THR A 270 1.59 -3.70 -12.73
N ARG A 271 2.12 -3.16 -13.83
CA ARG A 271 1.82 -3.65 -15.19
C ARG A 271 2.26 -5.09 -15.38
N TYR A 272 3.44 -5.48 -14.93
CA TYR A 272 3.89 -6.88 -14.95
C TYR A 272 2.95 -7.79 -14.14
N GLY A 273 2.63 -7.39 -12.91
CA GLY A 273 1.73 -8.15 -12.04
C GLY A 273 0.36 -8.38 -12.67
N LEU A 274 -0.26 -7.32 -13.18
CA LEU A 274 -1.56 -7.41 -13.87
C LEU A 274 -1.48 -8.26 -15.15
N GLY A 275 -0.38 -8.17 -15.89
CA GLY A 275 -0.12 -9.00 -17.07
C GLY A 275 -0.12 -10.50 -16.74
N ARG A 276 0.46 -10.88 -15.61
CA ARG A 276 0.51 -12.28 -15.13
C ARG A 276 -0.81 -12.80 -14.57
N VAL A 277 -1.62 -11.92 -13.98
CA VAL A 277 -2.93 -12.29 -13.42
C VAL A 277 -3.95 -12.47 -14.53
N PHE A 278 -4.10 -11.47 -15.39
CA PHE A 278 -5.24 -11.37 -16.30
C PHE A 278 -4.91 -11.73 -17.75
N ASN A 279 -3.66 -12.12 -18.04
CA ASN A 279 -3.18 -12.43 -19.40
C ASN A 279 -3.69 -11.38 -20.40
N LEU A 280 -3.25 -10.14 -20.23
CA LEU A 280 -3.80 -8.93 -20.85
C LEU A 280 -3.62 -8.91 -22.39
N THR A 281 -4.35 -9.75 -23.12
CA THR A 281 -4.30 -9.89 -24.57
C THR A 281 -5.25 -8.94 -25.29
N GLU A 282 -6.39 -8.60 -24.68
CA GLU A 282 -7.32 -7.61 -25.23
C GLU A 282 -6.76 -6.18 -25.10
N PRO A 283 -7.02 -5.25 -26.04
CA PRO A 283 -6.59 -3.87 -25.91
C PRO A 283 -7.36 -3.18 -24.77
N ALA A 284 -6.65 -2.52 -23.86
CA ALA A 284 -7.30 -1.52 -23.01
C ALA A 284 -7.74 -0.34 -23.89
N VAL A 285 -8.89 0.28 -23.59
CA VAL A 285 -9.09 1.67 -23.99
C VAL A 285 -8.11 2.48 -23.15
N PHE A 286 -7.00 2.89 -23.76
CA PHE A 286 -5.91 3.61 -23.11
C PHE A 286 -5.79 5.01 -23.71
N GLY A 287 -5.73 6.02 -22.85
CA GLY A 287 -5.64 7.39 -23.31
C GLY A 287 -5.32 8.38 -22.19
N PRO A 288 -5.09 9.65 -22.54
CA PRO A 288 -4.80 10.69 -21.57
C PRO A 288 -6.02 10.92 -20.67
N TRP A 289 -5.78 11.02 -19.37
CA TRP A 289 -6.74 11.47 -18.38
C TRP A 289 -6.54 12.96 -18.14
N LYS A 290 -7.63 13.73 -18.19
CA LYS A 290 -7.61 15.17 -18.04
C LYS A 290 -8.52 15.61 -16.90
N ASP A 291 -8.07 16.60 -16.15
CA ASP A 291 -8.89 17.36 -15.20
C ASP A 291 -9.25 18.74 -15.80
N SER A 292 -9.75 19.65 -14.96
CA SER A 292 -10.06 21.03 -15.39
C SER A 292 -8.82 21.85 -15.79
N ASN A 293 -7.61 21.42 -15.40
CA ASN A 293 -6.36 22.16 -15.56
C ASN A 293 -5.48 21.58 -16.68
N GLY A 294 -5.74 20.37 -17.16
CA GLY A 294 -5.03 19.79 -18.28
C GLY A 294 -4.92 18.27 -18.18
N GLU A 295 -3.89 17.72 -18.83
CA GLU A 295 -3.55 16.30 -18.72
C GLU A 295 -2.88 16.03 -17.37
N VAL A 296 -3.43 15.07 -16.62
CA VAL A 296 -2.98 14.69 -15.27
C VAL A 296 -2.45 13.26 -15.20
N GLY A 297 -2.54 12.51 -16.30
CA GLY A 297 -2.03 11.16 -16.38
C GLY A 297 -2.63 10.39 -17.55
N TRP A 298 -2.55 9.07 -17.46
CA TRP A 298 -3.08 8.15 -18.46
C TRP A 298 -3.94 7.10 -17.79
N VAL A 299 -5.08 6.77 -18.39
CA VAL A 299 -6.03 5.81 -17.85
C VAL A 299 -6.30 4.69 -18.83
N GLY A 300 -6.36 3.48 -18.31
CA GLY A 300 -6.79 2.28 -19.02
C GLY A 300 -7.97 1.64 -18.32
N THR A 301 -9.06 1.37 -19.02
CA THR A 301 -10.19 0.61 -18.46
C THR A 301 -10.28 -0.77 -19.07
N ARG A 302 -10.51 -1.78 -18.22
CA ARG A 302 -10.69 -3.17 -18.65
C ARG A 302 -11.83 -3.82 -17.87
N ARG A 303 -12.50 -4.77 -18.52
CA ARG A 303 -13.42 -5.70 -17.87
C ARG A 303 -12.72 -7.06 -17.82
N CYS A 304 -12.37 -7.51 -16.62
CA CYS A 304 -11.87 -8.85 -16.40
C CYS A 304 -13.09 -9.80 -16.43
N ILE A 305 -13.02 -10.88 -17.22
CA ILE A 305 -14.07 -11.90 -17.37
C ILE A 305 -13.69 -13.10 -16.51
#